data_AF-A0A3M2WKK3-F1
#
_entry.id   AF-A0A3M2WKK3-F1
#
_cell.length_a   1.000
_cell.length_b   1.000
_cell.length_c   1.000
_cell.angle_alpha   90.00
_cell.angle_beta   90.00
_cell.angle_gamma   90.00
#
_symmetry.space_group_name_H-M   'P 1'
#
loop_
_entity.id
_entity.type
_entity.pdbx_description
1 polymer ?
#
loop_
_entity_poly.entity_id
_entity_poly.type
_entity_poly.pdbx_seq_one_letter_code
_entity_poly.pdbx_strand_id
1 'polypeptide(L)' 'MQIEQLQDMQAYIRRTADDLELVSANLAGHLLYLERTSRAHEAQEVSERIIGLQASVDSLRGIFR' A
#
# COMPACT_ATOMS: atom_id res chain seq x y z
N MET A 1 -13.30 28.12 1.06
CA MET A 1 -12.93 27.52 2.36
C MET A 1 -13.38 26.06 2.52
N GLN A 2 -14.66 25.71 2.67
CA GLN A 2 -15.05 24.28 2.85
C GLN A 2 -14.73 23.39 1.63
N ILE A 3 -14.96 23.89 0.41
CA ILE A 3 -14.67 23.14 -0.82
C ILE A 3 -13.17 22.91 -1.01
N GLU A 4 -12.34 23.90 -0.70
CA GLU A 4 -10.87 23.79 -0.78
C GLU A 4 -10.35 22.74 0.20
N GLN A 5 -10.85 22.73 1.44
CA GLN A 5 -10.50 21.70 2.42
C GLN A 5 -10.86 20.28 1.96
N LEU A 6 -12.02 20.11 1.31
CA LEU A 6 -12.41 18.83 0.74
C LEU A 6 -11.47 18.40 -0.40
N GLN A 7 -11.06 19.33 -1.25
CA GLN A 7 -10.10 19.07 -2.33
C GLN A 7 -8.72 18.69 -1.80
N ASP A 8 -8.25 19.38 -0.76
CA ASP A 8 -6.96 19.09 -0.12
C ASP A 8 -6.98 17.70 0.53
N MET A 9 -8.07 17.34 1.22
CA MET A 9 -8.24 15.99 1.76
C MET A 9 -8.29 14.92 0.67
N GLN A 10 -8.98 15.20 -0.45
CA GLN A 10 -8.99 14.30 -1.61
C GLN A 10 -7.59 14.07 -2.18
N ALA A 11 -6.82 15.14 -2.36
CA ALA A 11 -5.45 15.06 -2.85
C ALA A 11 -4.53 14.29 -1.87
N TYR A 12 -4.68 14.53 -0.57
CA TYR A 12 -3.92 13.84 0.46
C TYR A 12 -4.20 12.33 0.50
N ILE A 13 -5.47 11.94 0.45
CA ILE A 13 -5.88 10.52 0.45
C ILE A 13 -5.36 9.82 -0.80
N ARG A 14 -5.44 10.47 -1.98
CA ARG A 14 -4.89 9.92 -3.23
C ARG A 14 -3.37 9.69 -3.11
N ARG A 15 -2.62 10.70 -2.65
CA ARG A 15 -1.18 10.58 -2.46
C ARG A 15 -0.83 9.47 -1.46
N THR A 16 -1.57 9.38 -0.36
CA THR A 16 -1.38 8.31 0.64
C THR A 16 -1.60 6.93 0.01
N ALA A 17 -2.63 6.76 -0.83
CA ALA A 17 -2.85 5.51 -1.55
C ALA A 17 -1.69 5.17 -2.50
N ASP A 18 -1.18 6.15 -3.24
CA ASP A 18 -0.06 5.97 -4.15
C ASP A 18 1.25 5.62 -3.40
N ASP A 19 1.49 6.24 -2.25
CA ASP A 19 2.64 5.95 -1.38
C ASP A 19 2.58 4.51 -0.83
N LEU A 20 1.39 4.05 -0.41
CA LEU A 20 1.19 2.66 0.05
C LEU A 20 1.38 1.64 -1.07
N GLU A 21 0.97 1.97 -2.30
CA GLU A 21 1.19 1.12 -3.48
C GLU A 21 2.69 1.01 -3.79
N LEU A 22 3.44 2.11 -3.70
CA LEU A 22 4.90 2.10 -3.86
C LEU A 22 5.59 1.24 -2.79
N VAL A 23 5.18 1.35 -1.53
CA VAL A 23 5.71 0.51 -0.44
C VAL A 23 5.41 -0.97 -0.71
N SER A 24 4.19 -1.28 -1.12
CA SER A 24 3.78 -2.65 -1.48
C SER A 24 4.64 -3.23 -2.61
N ALA A 25 4.89 -2.45 -3.67
CA ALA A 25 5.75 -2.85 -4.78
C ALA A 25 7.21 -3.10 -4.34
N ASN A 26 7.75 -2.26 -3.47
CA ASN A 26 9.10 -2.46 -2.90
C ASN A 26 9.18 -3.74 -2.06
N LEU A 27 8.15 -4.03 -1.26
CA LEU A 27 8.08 -5.26 -0.49
C LEU A 27 7.97 -6.51 -1.38
N ALA A 28 7.29 -6.42 -2.53
CA ALA A 28 7.26 -7.52 -3.49
C ALA A 28 8.67 -7.85 -4.04
N GLY A 29 9.51 -6.84 -4.27
CA GLY A 29 10.92 -7.06 -4.59
C GLY A 29 11.69 -7.76 -3.47
N HIS A 30 11.41 -7.41 -2.21
CA HIS A 30 12.03 -8.06 -1.05
C HIS A 30 11.54 -9.50 -0.85
N LEU A 31 10.25 -9.76 -1.08
CA LEU A 31 9.67 -11.10 -1.04
C LEU A 31 10.40 -12.07 -1.98
N LEU A 32 10.65 -11.65 -3.22
CA LEU A 32 11.42 -12.44 -4.20
C LEU A 32 12.83 -12.79 -3.70
N TYR A 33 13.47 -11.90 -2.94
CA TYR A 33 14.77 -12.19 -2.32
C TYR A 33 14.65 -13.22 -1.19
N LEU A 34 13.63 -13.13 -0.34
CA LEU A 34 13.39 -14.07 0.76
C LEU A 34 13.06 -15.48 0.24
N GLU A 35 12.24 -15.58 -0.80
CA GLU A 35 11.91 -16.84 -1.47
C GLU A 35 13.16 -17.53 -2.04
N ARG A 36 14.08 -16.75 -2.64
CA ARG A 36 15.36 -17.27 -3.17
C ARG A 36 16.36 -17.70 -2.10
N THR A 37 16.23 -17.18 -0.87
CA THR A 37 17.13 -17.47 0.25
C THR A 37 16.54 -18.48 1.24
N SER A 38 15.46 -19.17 0.86
CA SER A 38 14.76 -20.18 1.68
C SER A 38 14.30 -19.66 3.04
N ARG A 39 13.99 -18.37 3.13
CA ARG A 39 13.46 -17.70 4.34
C ARG A 39 11.94 -17.72 4.35
N ALA A 40 11.38 -18.91 4.45
CA ALA A 40 9.94 -19.14 4.23
C ALA A 40 9.05 -18.38 5.23
N HIS A 41 9.48 -18.27 6.49
CA HIS A 41 8.70 -17.57 7.52
C HIS A 41 8.68 -16.05 7.25
N GLU A 42 9.85 -15.44 6.99
CA GLU A 42 9.91 -14.02 6.68
C GLU A 42 9.21 -13.69 5.36
N ALA A 43 9.29 -14.59 4.36
CA ALA A 43 8.55 -14.44 3.11
C ALA A 43 7.03 -14.40 3.35
N GLN A 44 6.51 -15.27 4.22
CA GLN A 44 5.10 -15.25 4.60
C GLN A 44 4.71 -13.92 5.27
N GLU A 45 5.48 -13.46 6.26
CA GLU A 45 5.20 -12.19 6.93
C GLU A 45 5.18 -11.01 5.96
N VAL A 46 6.13 -10.96 5.03
CA VAL A 46 6.21 -9.90 4.01
C VAL A 46 5.01 -9.99 3.05
N SER A 47 4.60 -11.20 2.66
CA SER A 47 3.41 -11.42 1.84
C SER A 47 2.14 -10.91 2.54
N GLU A 48 1.96 -11.19 3.82
CA GLU A 48 0.80 -10.72 4.60
C GLU A 48 0.77 -9.18 4.69
N ARG A 49 1.95 -8.54 4.85
CA ARG A 49 2.07 -7.07 4.83
C ARG A 49 1.70 -6.48 3.47
N ILE A 50 2.14 -7.09 2.36
CA ILE A 50 1.78 -6.66 1.00
C ILE A 50 0.25 -6.68 0.82
N ILE A 51 -0.40 -7.76 1.24
CA ILE A 51 -1.87 -7.91 1.17
C ILE A 51 -2.56 -6.82 1.99
N GLY A 52 -2.10 -6.56 3.22
CA GLY A 52 -2.68 -5.51 4.07
C GLY A 52 -2.53 -4.10 3.50
N LEU A 53 -1.40 -3.80 2.86
CA LEU A 53 -1.19 -2.53 2.17
C LEU A 53 -2.11 -2.38 0.96
N GLN A 54 -2.25 -3.42 0.14
CA GLN A 54 -3.15 -3.41 -1.02
C GLN A 54 -4.61 -3.20 -0.59
N ALA A 55 -5.07 -3.87 0.47
CA ALA A 55 -6.41 -3.65 1.02
C ALA A 55 -6.60 -2.21 1.52
N SER A 56 -5.55 -1.59 2.08
CA SER A 56 -5.58 -0.19 2.52
C SER A 56 -5.68 0.76 1.32
N VAL A 57 -4.92 0.49 0.24
CA VAL A 57 -5.00 1.24 -1.03
C VAL A 57 -6.40 1.18 -1.62
N ASP A 58 -6.99 -0.02 -1.70
CA ASP A 58 -8.34 -0.22 -2.22
C ASP A 58 -9.38 0.54 -1.39
N SER A 59 -9.24 0.51 -0.06
CA SER A 59 -10.09 1.25 0.87
C SER A 59 -10.00 2.77 0.62
N LEU A 60 -8.80 3.32 0.51
CA LEU A 60 -8.57 4.75 0.27
C LEU A 60 -9.11 5.20 -1.10
N ARG A 61 -8.89 4.40 -2.15
CA ARG A 61 -9.42 4.66 -3.49
C ARG A 61 -10.95 4.53 -3.55
N GLY A 62 -11.54 3.72 -2.67
CA GLY A 62 -12.98 3.53 -2.53
C GLY A 62 -13.73 4.72 -1.92
N ILE A 63 -13.07 5.60 -1.15
CA ILE A 63 -13.71 6.75 -0.48
C ILE A 63 -14.35 7.73 -1.47
N PHE A 64 -13.85 7.80 -2.70
CA PHE A 64 -14.28 8.75 -3.73
C PHE A 64 -15.13 8.13 -4.85
N ARG A 65 -15.58 6.88 -4.69
CA ARG A 65 -16.50 6.23 -5.64
C ARG A 65 -17.95 6.53 -5.33
#